data_AF-A0A926CPT9-F1
#
_entry.id   AF-A0A926CPT9-F1
#
_cell.length_a   1.000
_cell.length_b   1.000
_cell.length_c   1.000
_cell.angle_alpha   90.00
_cell.angle_beta   90.00
_cell.angle_gamma   90.00
#
_symmetry.space_group_name_H-M   'P 1'
#
loop_
_entity.id
_entity.type
_entity.pdbx_description
1 polymer ?
#
loop_
_entity_poly.entity_id
_entity_poly.type
_entity_poly.pdbx_seq_one_letter_code
_entity_poly.pdbx_strand_id
1 'polypeptide(L)'
;YGALLRDYQNGRNQQARREDRIDAVLQDNPRASLSRPRTLITTVAGGVLGLLVGGMIVFILEFLENNLVRRRDELEKTFQLPVLATIPTDLSEVKGA
;
A
#
# COMPACT_ATOMS: atom_id res chain seq x y z
N TYR A 1 -19.40 33.86 -11.74
CA TYR A 1 -20.68 33.74 -12.47
C TYR A 1 -21.92 33.87 -11.58
N GLY A 2 -21.95 33.29 -10.37
CA GLY A 2 -23.14 33.37 -9.50
C GLY A 2 -23.60 34.79 -9.11
N ALA A 3 -22.68 35.72 -8.84
CA ALA A 3 -23.03 37.11 -8.49
C ALA A 3 -23.81 37.81 -9.62
N LEU A 4 -23.41 37.61 -10.88
CA LEU A 4 -24.07 38.19 -12.04
C LEU A 4 -25.51 37.69 -12.22
N LEU A 5 -25.75 36.41 -11.90
CA LEU A 5 -27.09 35.83 -11.95
C LEU A 5 -28.00 36.41 -10.87
N ARG A 6 -27.46 36.65 -9.66
CA ARG A 6 -28.20 37.32 -8.59
C ARG A 6 -28.56 38.76 -8.99
N ASP A 7 -27.61 39.51 -9.53
CA ASP A 7 -27.85 40.90 -9.93
C ASP A 7 -28.86 40.99 -11.08
N TYR A 8 -28.79 40.07 -12.04
CA TYR A 8 -29.79 39.94 -13.11
C TYR A 8 -31.20 39.67 -12.55
N GLN A 9 -31.33 38.74 -11.60
CA GLN A 9 -32.61 38.42 -10.98
C GLN A 9 -33.16 39.57 -10.13
N ASN A 10 -32.29 40.32 -9.44
CA ASN A 10 -32.68 41.53 -8.73
C ASN A 10 -33.27 42.59 -9.66
N GLY A 11 -32.68 42.79 -10.85
CA GLY A 11 -33.22 43.68 -11.88
C GLY A 11 -34.61 43.23 -12.37
N ARG A 12 -34.81 41.93 -12.53
CA ARG A 12 -36.10 41.34 -12.93
C ARG A 12 -37.17 41.52 -11.85
N ASN A 13 -36.81 41.33 -10.58
CA ASN A 13 -37.71 41.51 -9.43
C ASN A 13 -38.18 42.95 -9.23
N GLN A 14 -37.38 43.94 -9.66
CA GLN A 14 -37.78 45.36 -9.61
C GLN A 14 -38.94 45.69 -10.55
N GLN A 15 -39.05 44.95 -11.66
CA GLN A 15 -40.10 45.12 -12.67
C GLN A 15 -41.30 44.19 -12.43
N ALA A 16 -41.12 43.13 -11.64
CA ALA A 16 -42.16 42.16 -11.30
C ALA A 16 -43.11 42.67 -10.21
N ARG A 17 -44.36 42.19 -10.27
CA ARG A 17 -45.31 42.35 -9.16
C ARG A 17 -44.78 41.68 -7.91
N ARG A 18 -45.24 42.16 -6.75
CA ARG A 18 -44.73 41.68 -5.46
C ARG A 18 -44.92 40.18 -5.28
N GLU A 19 -46.04 39.62 -5.75
CA GLU A 19 -46.30 38.17 -5.72
C GLU A 19 -45.35 37.33 -6.60
N ASP A 20 -44.73 37.93 -7.63
CA ASP A 20 -43.95 37.22 -8.65
C ASP A 20 -42.43 37.30 -8.41
N ARG A 21 -41.98 37.87 -7.28
CA ARG A 21 -40.56 38.05 -6.97
C ARG A 21 -39.91 36.76 -6.51
N ILE A 22 -38.71 36.49 -7.01
CA ILE A 22 -37.94 35.26 -6.71
C ILE A 22 -36.54 35.59 -6.19
N ASP A 23 -36.16 35.01 -5.05
CA ASP A 23 -34.85 35.25 -4.45
C ASP A 23 -33.77 34.32 -5.01
N ALA A 24 -32.72 34.92 -5.57
CA ALA A 24 -31.56 34.22 -6.08
C ALA A 24 -30.50 34.02 -4.99
N VAL A 25 -30.53 32.84 -4.37
CA VAL A 25 -29.54 32.43 -3.36
C VAL A 25 -28.36 31.73 -4.03
N LEU A 26 -27.14 32.03 -3.58
CA LEU A 26 -25.96 31.29 -4.02
C LEU A 26 -25.89 30.01 -3.19
N GLN A 27 -26.11 28.88 -3.84
CA GLN A 27 -26.28 27.60 -3.17
C GLN A 27 -24.98 27.02 -2.61
N ASP A 28 -23.83 27.37 -3.19
CA ASP A 28 -22.56 26.83 -2.73
C ASP A 28 -21.39 27.79 -2.94
N ASN A 29 -20.50 27.82 -1.95
CA ASN A 29 -19.16 28.40 -2.09
C ASN A 29 -18.19 27.23 -2.20
N PRO A 30 -17.85 26.76 -3.43
CA PRO A 30 -17.00 25.60 -3.60
C PRO A 30 -15.63 25.89 -2.99
N ARG A 31 -15.39 25.34 -1.80
CA ARG A 31 -14.05 25.29 -1.25
C ARG A 31 -13.32 24.25 -2.05
N ALA A 32 -12.35 24.67 -2.85
CA ALA A 32 -11.37 23.76 -3.43
C ALA A 32 -10.51 23.17 -2.29
N SER A 33 -11.08 22.24 -1.52
CA SER A 33 -10.32 21.46 -0.55
C SER A 33 -9.55 20.43 -1.35
N LEU A 34 -8.29 20.74 -1.64
CA LEU A 34 -7.37 19.75 -2.17
C LEU A 34 -7.17 18.70 -1.07
N SER A 35 -7.84 17.56 -1.19
CA SER A 35 -7.62 16.40 -0.33
C SER A 35 -6.22 15.88 -0.63
N ARG A 36 -5.22 16.46 0.05
CA ARG A 36 -3.84 16.04 -0.10
C ARG A 36 -3.65 14.74 0.68
N PRO A 37 -2.96 13.73 0.10
CA PRO A 37 -2.62 12.53 0.84
C PRO A 37 -1.81 12.92 2.08
N ARG A 38 -2.16 12.33 3.23
CA ARG A 38 -1.39 12.47 4.46
C ARG A 38 -0.15 11.60 4.33
N THR A 39 0.88 12.14 3.67
CA THR A 39 2.13 11.43 3.33
C THR A 39 2.73 10.70 4.53
N LEU A 40 2.71 11.32 5.71
CA LEU A 40 3.17 10.70 6.95
C LEU A 40 2.47 9.37 7.26
N ILE A 41 1.14 9.32 7.11
CA ILE A 41 0.38 8.09 7.40
C ILE A 41 0.70 7.02 6.36
N THR A 42 0.75 7.38 5.08
CA THR A 42 1.09 6.45 4.01
C THR A 42 2.50 5.89 4.20
N THR A 43 3.47 6.73 4.58
CA THR A 43 4.85 6.31 4.84
C THR A 43 4.93 5.38 6.04
N VAL A 44 4.26 5.70 7.15
CA VAL A 44 4.24 4.81 8.33
C VAL A 44 3.58 3.47 8.00
N ALA A 45 2.45 3.49 7.29
CA ALA A 45 1.78 2.27 6.85
C ALA A 45 2.67 1.41 5.95
N GLY A 46 3.34 2.03 4.97
CA GLY A 46 4.31 1.35 4.10
C GLY A 46 5.51 0.81 4.86
N GLY A 47 6.03 1.54 5.84
CA GLY A 47 7.14 1.10 6.69
C GLY A 47 6.78 -0.12 7.54
N VAL A 48 5.60 -0.12 8.16
CA VAL A 48 5.11 -1.27 8.95
C VAL A 48 4.92 -2.49 8.06
N LEU A 49 4.25 -2.33 6.91
CA LEU A 49 4.08 -3.43 5.96
C LEU A 49 5.43 -3.94 5.42
N GLY A 50 6.36 -3.04 5.12
CA GLY A 50 7.70 -3.38 4.67
C GLY A 50 8.49 -4.18 5.71
N LEU A 51 8.38 -3.84 6.99
CA LEU A 51 9.00 -4.61 8.07
C LEU A 51 8.40 -6.01 8.21
N LEU A 52 7.08 -6.15 8.09
CA LEU A 52 6.42 -7.45 8.13
C LEU A 52 6.86 -8.35 6.96
N VAL A 53 6.84 -7.81 5.74
CA VAL A 53 7.25 -8.55 4.54
C VAL A 53 8.75 -8.87 4.59
N GLY A 54 9.59 -7.89 4.94
CA GLY A 54 11.03 -8.09 5.06
C GLY A 54 11.40 -9.13 6.11
N GLY A 55 10.78 -9.08 7.30
CA GLY A 55 10.94 -10.09 8.33
C GLY A 55 10.51 -11.48 7.85
N MET A 56 9.36 -11.58 7.18
CA MET A 56 8.88 -12.84 6.61
C MET A 56 9.85 -13.41 5.57
N ILE A 57 10.46 -12.58 4.72
CA ILE A 57 11.46 -13.02 3.76
C ILE A 57 12.70 -13.58 4.47
N VAL A 58 13.21 -12.89 5.49
CA VAL A 58 14.35 -13.39 6.29
C VAL A 58 14.02 -14.75 6.90
N PHE A 59 12.84 -14.92 7.48
CA PHE A 59 12.38 -16.21 8.00
C PHE A 59 12.31 -17.31 6.94
N ILE A 60 11.83 -17.00 5.73
CA ILE A 60 11.76 -17.97 4.63
C ILE A 60 13.15 -18.39 4.19
N LEU A 61 14.07 -17.44 4.02
CA LEU A 61 15.45 -17.73 3.63
C LEU A 61 16.15 -18.60 4.67
N GLU A 62 16.06 -18.21 5.95
CA GLU A 62 16.56 -18.98 7.08
C GLU A 62 15.94 -20.38 7.15
N PHE A 63 14.63 -20.50 6.89
CA PHE A 63 13.95 -21.79 6.85
C PHE A 63 14.49 -22.68 5.74
N LEU A 64 14.71 -22.14 4.53
CA LEU A 64 15.24 -22.91 3.40
C LEU A 64 16.67 -23.39 3.66
N GLU A 65 17.50 -22.55 4.27
CA GLU A 65 18.88 -22.90 4.65
C GLU A 65 18.89 -24.02 5.70
N ASN A 66 18.12 -23.87 6.78
CA ASN A 66 18.05 -24.86 7.85
C ASN A 66 17.42 -26.20 7.42
N ASN A 67 16.49 -26.18 6.47
CA ASN A 67 15.83 -27.40 5.98
C ASN A 67 16.80 -28.31 5.21
N LEU A 68 17.86 -27.75 4.61
CA LEU A 68 18.89 -28.53 3.94
C LEU A 68 19.74 -29.35 4.92
N VAL A 69 20.07 -28.77 6.08
CA VAL A 69 20.86 -29.43 7.13
C VAL A 69 20.02 -30.47 7.86
N ARG A 70 18.79 -30.11 8.25
CA ARG A 70 17.86 -30.99 8.98
C ARG A 70 17.53 -32.29 8.23
N ARG A 71 17.39 -32.23 6.90
CA ARG A 71 17.13 -33.43 6.07
C ARG A 71 18.21 -34.49 6.21
N ARG A 72 19.49 -34.13 6.41
CA ARG A 72 20.58 -35.12 6.51
C ARG A 72 20.41 -36.00 7.75
N ASP A 73 20.23 -35.36 8.91
CA ASP A 73 20.03 -36.04 10.18
C ASP A 73 18.73 -36.85 10.20
N GLU A 74 17.69 -36.36 9.53
CA GLU A 74 16.42 -37.07 9.40
C GLU A 74 16.53 -38.29 8.48
N LEU A 75 17.36 -38.27 7.43
CA LEU A 75 17.59 -39.42 6.54
C LEU A 75 18.32 -40.56 7.27
N GLU A 76 19.34 -40.26 8.06
CA GLU A 76 20.05 -41.30 8.84
C GLU A 76 19.16 -41.93 9.91
N LYS A 77 18.34 -41.12 10.59
CA LYS A 77 17.42 -41.63 11.63
C LYS A 77 16.23 -42.39 11.05
N THR A 78 15.67 -41.94 9.92
CA THR A 78 14.50 -42.57 9.29
C THR A 78 14.88 -43.85 8.57
N PHE A 79 16.00 -43.85 7.85
CA PHE A 79 16.42 -45.00 7.05
C PHE A 79 17.42 -45.92 7.77
N GLN A 80 17.94 -45.53 8.95
CA GLN A 80 18.98 -46.26 9.69
C GLN A 80 20.22 -46.59 8.85
N LEU A 81 20.46 -45.82 7.79
CA LEU A 81 21.56 -46.00 6.85
C LEU A 81 22.56 -44.85 7.02
N PRO A 82 23.86 -45.13 7.17
CA PRO A 82 24.88 -44.09 7.27
C PRO A 82 25.03 -43.36 5.93
N VAL A 83 25.11 -42.03 5.95
CA VAL A 83 25.35 -41.24 4.73
C VAL A 83 26.81 -41.42 4.29
N LEU A 84 27.01 -42.00 3.10
CA LEU A 84 28.34 -42.37 2.60
C LEU A 84 29.07 -41.23 1.88
N ALA A 85 28.33 -40.33 1.22
CA ALA A 85 28.90 -39.20 0.49
C ALA A 85 27.83 -38.11 0.28
N THR A 86 28.28 -36.87 0.11
CA THR A 86 27.44 -35.74 -0.27
C THR A 86 27.98 -35.12 -1.55
N ILE A 87 27.09 -34.79 -2.49
CA ILE A 87 27.46 -34.07 -3.70
C ILE A 87 27.40 -32.58 -3.37
N PRO A 88 28.52 -31.84 -3.41
CA PRO A 88 28.52 -30.41 -3.20
C PRO A 88 27.73 -29.72 -4.33
N THR A 89 26.79 -28.87 -3.96
CA THR A 89 25.97 -28.09 -4.90
C THR A 89 26.60 -26.76 -5.29
N ASP A 90 27.69 -26.36 -4.63
CA ASP A 90 28.45 -25.17 -4.95
C ASP A 90 29.74 -25.55 -5.72
N LEU A 91 29.86 -25.01 -6.93
CA LEU A 91 31.02 -25.24 -7.82
C LEU A 91 32.29 -24.50 -7.35
N SER A 92 32.17 -23.59 -6.38
CA SER A 92 33.31 -22.86 -5.81
C SER A 92 34.12 -23.70 -4.81
N GLU A 93 33.49 -24.65 -4.13
CA GLU A 93 34.18 -25.57 -3.20
C GLU A 93 35.11 -26.55 -3.92
N VAL A 94 34.78 -26.96 -5.15
CA VAL A 94 35.56 -27.93 -5.94
C VAL A 94 36.87 -27.30 -6.47
N LYS A 95 36.96 -25.97 -6.52
CA LYS A 95 38.10 -25.27 -7.14
C LYS A 95 39.21 -24.87 -6.16
N GLY A 96 39.04 -25.18 -4.86
CA GLY A 96 39.95 -24.81 -3.78
C GLY A 96 40.72 -25.96 -3.12
N ALA A 97 40.65 -27.19 -3.65
CA ALA A 97 41.34 -28.38 -3.14
C ALA A 97 42.49 -28.81 -4.06
#